data_AF-A0A0Q9NU20-F1
#
_entry.id   AF-A0A0Q9NU20-F1
#
_cell.length_a   1.000
_cell.length_b   1.000
_cell.length_c   1.000
_cell.angle_alpha   90.00
_cell.angle_beta   90.00
_cell.angle_gamma   90.00
#
_symmetry.space_group_name_H-M   'P 1'
#
loop_
_entity.id
_entity.type
_entity.pdbx_description
1 polymer ?
#
loop_
_entity_poly.entity_id
_entity_poly.type
_entity_poly.pdbx_seq_one_letter_code
_entity_poly.pdbx_strand_id
1 'polypeptide(L)'
;MDFQHIIETVGRFMDFAGVAVMVVGALVSLPLALRGFQPRRLPAGVEPLSVYRSYRQLLGRSILLGLELLVAADIIRTVAVTPTFESVGVLAIIVLIRTFLSFSLELEITGRWPWQKQPSGAQAPSAAE
;
A
#
# COMPACT_ATOMS: atom_id res chain seq x y z
N MET A 1 -29.07 -13.46 12.82
CA MET A 1 -27.88 -12.67 12.48
C MET A 1 -27.96 -12.41 10.99
N ASP A 2 -28.26 -11.18 10.60
CA ASP A 2 -28.38 -10.83 9.18
C ASP A 2 -27.03 -10.96 8.49
N PHE A 3 -27.03 -11.56 7.30
CA PHE A 3 -25.84 -11.75 6.45
C PHE A 3 -25.09 -10.43 6.21
N GLN A 4 -25.82 -9.31 6.15
CA GLN A 4 -25.26 -7.96 6.04
C GLN A 4 -24.40 -7.56 7.24
N HIS A 5 -24.84 -7.88 8.47
CA HIS A 5 -24.07 -7.58 9.68
C HIS A 5 -22.75 -8.35 9.73
N ILE A 6 -22.75 -9.60 9.25
CA ILE A 6 -21.54 -10.43 9.19
C ILE A 6 -20.55 -9.80 8.21
N ILE A 7 -21.00 -9.45 7.01
CA ILE A 7 -20.13 -8.89 5.99
C ILE A 7 -19.59 -7.52 6.40
N GLU A 8 -20.43 -6.67 6.98
CA GLU A 8 -20.00 -5.36 7.46
C GLU A 8 -18.93 -5.47 8.55
N THR A 9 -19.10 -6.42 9.46
CA THR A 9 -18.14 -6.68 10.54
C THR A 9 -16.80 -7.16 9.99
N VAL A 10 -16.82 -8.10 9.04
CA VAL A 10 -15.61 -8.59 8.36
C VAL A 10 -14.90 -7.46 7.61
N GLY A 11 -15.65 -6.67 6.85
CA GLY A 11 -15.10 -5.52 6.11
C GLY A 11 -14.42 -4.50 7.03
N ARG A 12 -15.06 -4.13 8.16
CA ARG A 12 -14.44 -3.23 9.15
C ARG A 12 -13.17 -3.81 9.76
N PHE A 13 -13.15 -5.12 10.03
CA PHE A 13 -11.97 -5.77 10.60
C PHE A 13 -10.80 -5.76 9.61
N MET A 14 -11.08 -5.96 8.32
CA MET A 14 -10.08 -5.88 7.27
C MET A 14 -9.58 -4.45 7.03
N ASP A 15 -10.47 -3.45 7.06
CA ASP A 15 -10.08 -2.04 6.99
C ASP A 15 -9.14 -1.69 8.15
N PHE A 16 -9.50 -2.08 9.37
CA PHE A 16 -8.67 -1.85 10.55
C PHE A 16 -7.31 -2.54 10.42
N ALA A 17 -7.28 -3.79 9.96
CA ALA A 17 -6.04 -4.54 9.78
C ALA A 17 -5.14 -3.89 8.70
N GLY A 18 -5.70 -3.45 7.58
CA GLY A 18 -4.96 -2.75 6.52
C GLY A 18 -4.32 -1.46 7.01
N VAL A 19 -5.10 -0.62 7.71
CA VAL A 19 -4.60 0.63 8.31
C VAL A 19 -3.56 0.34 9.39
N ALA A 20 -3.79 -0.67 10.24
CA ALA A 20 -2.84 -1.06 11.29
C ALA A 20 -1.49 -1.47 10.70
N VAL A 21 -1.47 -2.27 9.62
CA VAL A 21 -0.23 -2.66 8.93
C VAL A 21 0.51 -1.43 8.38
N MET A 22 -0.21 -0.48 7.75
CA MET A 22 0.41 0.75 7.24
C MET A 22 1.03 1.58 8.38
N VAL A 23 0.28 1.78 9.46
CA VAL A 23 0.73 2.55 10.64
C VAL A 23 1.91 1.88 11.31
N VAL A 24 1.87 0.56 11.53
CA VAL A 24 2.98 -0.20 12.12
C VAL A 24 4.21 -0.13 11.22
N GLY A 25 4.05 -0.30 9.90
CA GLY A 25 5.15 -0.17 8.95
C GLY A 25 5.82 1.20 8.98
N ALA A 26 5.03 2.28 9.09
CA ALA A 26 5.54 3.64 9.25
C ALA A 26 6.21 3.88 10.61
N LEU A 27 5.62 3.37 11.70
CA LEU A 27 6.16 3.51 13.05
C LEU A 27 7.43 2.70 13.27
N VAL A 28 7.61 1.59 12.54
CA VAL A 28 8.83 0.77 12.60
C VAL A 28 9.92 1.38 11.71
N SER A 29 9.57 1.91 10.52
CA SER A 29 10.55 2.49 9.61
C SER A 29 11.19 3.78 10.17
N LEU A 30 10.43 4.60 10.91
CA LEU A 30 10.89 5.85 11.50
C LEU A 30 12.06 5.70 12.51
N PRO A 31 11.99 4.85 13.57
CA PRO A 31 13.08 4.64 14.50
C PRO A 31 14.25 3.86 13.89
N LEU A 32 14.05 3.00 12.89
CA LEU A 32 15.14 2.37 12.14
C LEU A 32 15.93 3.42 11.32
N ALA A 33 15.23 4.36 10.68
CA ALA A 33 15.87 5.49 10.01
C ALA A 33 16.61 6.38 11.01
N LEU A 34 15.98 6.73 12.13
CA LEU A 34 16.57 7.57 13.18
C LEU A 34 17.76 6.89 13.90
N ARG A 35 17.73 5.57 14.13
CA ARG A 35 18.88 4.81 14.66
C ARG A 35 20.01 4.68 13.65
N GLY A 36 19.70 4.58 12.36
CA GLY A 36 20.70 4.69 11.28
C GLY A 36 21.34 6.08 11.20
N PHE A 37 20.63 7.11 11.67
CA PHE A 37 21.13 8.47 11.86
C PHE A 37 21.94 8.68 13.15
N GLN A 38 21.98 7.70 14.07
CA GLN A 38 22.73 7.85 15.32
C GLN A 38 24.24 7.80 15.00
N PRO A 39 24.98 8.91 15.16
CA PRO A 39 26.36 9.03 14.69
C PRO A 39 27.31 8.33 15.66
N ARG A 40 27.24 7.00 15.75
CA ARG A 40 28.23 6.22 16.49
C ARG A 40 29.37 5.88 15.54
N ARG A 41 30.22 6.89 15.31
CA ARG A 41 31.59 6.77 14.79
C ARG A 41 31.73 5.87 13.55
N LEU A 42 31.34 6.37 12.37
CA LEU A 42 31.74 5.72 11.11
C LEU A 42 32.54 6.69 10.23
N PRO A 43 33.60 6.20 9.56
CA PRO A 43 34.57 7.02 8.83
C PRO A 43 33.94 7.69 7.61
N ALA A 44 34.58 8.77 7.15
CA ALA A 44 34.24 9.47 5.91
C ALA A 44 34.12 8.48 4.73
N GLY A 45 32.91 8.30 4.19
CA GLY A 45 32.70 7.56 2.92
C GLY A 45 31.45 6.68 2.80
N VAL A 46 30.66 6.44 3.86
CA VAL A 46 29.41 5.67 3.75
C VAL A 46 28.24 6.57 3.37
N GLU A 47 27.94 6.56 2.07
CA GLU A 47 26.86 7.30 1.41
C GLU A 47 25.50 7.20 2.15
N PRO A 48 24.79 8.33 2.35
CA PRO A 48 23.45 8.38 2.97
C PRO A 48 22.36 7.62 2.18
N LEU A 49 22.68 7.14 0.97
CA LEU A 49 21.77 6.38 0.12
C LEU A 49 21.28 5.06 0.74
N SER A 50 22.05 4.40 1.62
CA SER A 50 21.68 3.06 2.13
C SER A 50 20.53 3.09 3.15
N VAL A 51 20.52 4.09 4.04
CA VAL A 51 19.49 4.26 5.08
C VAL A 51 18.18 4.74 4.46
N TYR A 52 18.24 5.73 3.55
CA TYR A 52 17.07 6.22 2.82
C TYR A 52 16.44 5.14 1.94
N ARG A 53 17.26 4.33 1.26
CA ARG A 53 16.77 3.20 0.44
C ARG A 53 16.10 2.13 1.31
N SER A 54 16.67 1.79 2.46
CA SER A 54 16.08 0.80 3.39
C SER A 54 14.75 1.28 3.99
N TYR A 55 14.68 2.56 4.39
CA TYR A 55 13.45 3.20 4.86
C TYR A 55 12.34 3.15 3.81
N ARG A 56 12.64 3.56 2.56
CA ARG A 56 11.69 3.55 1.46
C ARG A 56 11.25 2.14 1.05
N GLN A 57 12.13 1.14 1.18
CA GLN A 57 11.79 -0.27 0.93
C GLN A 57 10.81 -0.83 1.97
N LEU A 58 11.04 -0.55 3.26
CA LEU A 58 10.18 -1.01 4.35
C LEU A 58 8.80 -0.35 4.28
N LEU A 59 8.77 0.98 4.09
CA LEU A 59 7.53 1.74 3.91
C LEU A 59 6.77 1.31 2.66
N GLY A 60 7.46 1.17 1.53
CA GLY A 60 6.84 0.75 0.28
C GLY A 60 6.18 -0.62 0.42
N ARG A 61 6.85 -1.58 1.08
CA ARG A 61 6.28 -2.91 1.35
C ARG A 61 5.07 -2.86 2.29
N SER A 62 5.14 -2.08 3.36
CA SER A 62 4.00 -1.98 4.29
C SER A 62 2.79 -1.30 3.67
N ILE A 63 3.01 -0.30 2.80
CA ILE A 63 1.91 0.37 2.11
C ILE A 63 1.29 -0.55 1.06
N LEU A 64 2.08 -1.25 0.25
CA LEU A 64 1.59 -2.24 -0.71
C LEU A 64 0.73 -3.32 -0.03
N LEU A 65 1.22 -3.87 1.08
CA LEU A 65 0.50 -4.90 1.83
C LEU A 65 -0.77 -4.36 2.49
N GLY A 66 -0.73 -3.11 2.97
CA GLY A 66 -1.92 -2.41 3.45
C GLY A 66 -2.95 -2.18 2.34
N LEU A 67 -2.52 -1.80 1.14
CA LEU A 67 -3.40 -1.60 -0.01
C LEU A 67 -4.06 -2.91 -0.45
N GLU A 68 -3.35 -4.04 -0.43
CA GLU A 68 -3.92 -5.37 -0.70
C GLU A 68 -5.04 -5.72 0.29
N LEU A 69 -4.82 -5.48 1.60
CA LEU A 69 -5.84 -5.70 2.63
C LEU A 69 -7.04 -4.78 2.47
N LEU A 70 -6.80 -3.50 2.21
CA LEU A 70 -7.87 -2.54 1.97
C LEU A 70 -8.68 -3.01 0.77
N VAL A 71 -8.06 -3.28 -0.40
CA VAL A 71 -8.76 -3.69 -1.64
C VAL A 71 -9.72 -4.85 -1.37
N ALA A 72 -9.27 -5.88 -0.64
CA ALA A 72 -10.12 -7.00 -0.26
C ALA A 72 -11.34 -6.58 0.60
N ALA A 73 -11.19 -5.62 1.52
CA ALA A 73 -12.30 -5.06 2.29
C ALA A 73 -13.36 -4.36 1.43
N ASP A 74 -12.97 -3.71 0.32
CA ASP A 74 -13.94 -3.06 -0.59
C ASP A 74 -14.74 -4.07 -1.39
N ILE A 75 -14.07 -5.12 -1.87
CA ILE A 75 -14.71 -6.20 -2.62
C ILE A 75 -15.78 -6.87 -1.74
N ILE A 76 -15.44 -7.14 -0.49
CA ILE A 76 -16.38 -7.71 0.49
C ILE A 76 -17.60 -6.80 0.70
N ARG A 77 -17.38 -5.49 0.85
CA ARG A 77 -18.45 -4.51 1.07
C ARG A 77 -19.37 -4.37 -0.14
N THR A 78 -18.82 -4.38 -1.36
CA THR A 78 -19.59 -4.21 -2.60
C THR A 78 -20.50 -5.40 -2.92
N VAL A 79 -20.11 -6.62 -2.55
CA VAL A 79 -20.90 -7.84 -2.80
C VAL A 79 -22.08 -7.99 -1.82
N ALA A 80 -22.05 -7.30 -0.68
CA ALA A 80 -22.96 -7.53 0.45
C ALA A 80 -24.27 -6.73 0.45
N VAL A 81 -24.32 -5.65 -0.33
CA VAL A 81 -25.39 -4.65 -0.22
C VAL A 81 -26.58 -5.08 -1.07
N THR A 82 -27.74 -5.28 -0.42
CA THR A 82 -29.01 -5.41 -1.13
C THR A 82 -29.34 -4.04 -1.71
N PRO A 83 -29.42 -3.90 -3.04
CA PRO A 83 -29.43 -2.59 -3.66
C PRO A 83 -30.78 -1.89 -3.41
N THR A 84 -30.74 -0.78 -2.68
CA THR A 84 -31.72 0.31 -2.82
C THR A 84 -31.02 1.47 -3.52
N PHE A 85 -31.73 2.28 -4.31
CA PHE A 85 -31.08 3.34 -5.10
C PHE A 85 -30.28 4.34 -4.25
N GLU A 86 -30.73 4.63 -3.03
CA GLU A 86 -30.03 5.52 -2.08
C GLU A 86 -28.77 4.85 -1.49
N SER A 87 -28.90 3.61 -1.03
CA SER A 87 -27.76 2.85 -0.47
C SER A 87 -26.68 2.58 -1.52
N VAL A 88 -27.08 2.32 -2.77
CA VAL A 88 -26.16 2.12 -3.90
C VAL A 88 -25.46 3.42 -4.27
N GLY A 89 -26.15 4.57 -4.21
CA GLY A 89 -25.55 5.88 -4.45
C GLY A 89 -24.44 6.21 -3.46
N VAL A 90 -24.69 6.04 -2.16
CA VAL A 90 -23.67 6.25 -1.12
C VAL A 90 -22.51 5.26 -1.26
N LEU A 91 -22.80 3.99 -1.51
CA LEU A 91 -21.77 2.96 -1.73
C LEU A 91 -20.90 3.30 -2.95
N ALA A 92 -21.51 3.69 -4.07
CA ALA A 92 -20.80 4.05 -5.29
C ALA A 92 -19.85 5.24 -5.07
N ILE A 93 -20.29 6.26 -4.31
CA ILE A 93 -19.44 7.40 -3.95
C ILE A 93 -18.25 6.96 -3.09
N ILE A 94 -18.48 6.12 -2.07
CA ILE A 94 -17.42 5.64 -1.18
C ILE A 94 -16.39 4.82 -1.98
N VAL A 95 -16.84 3.89 -2.83
CA VAL A 95 -15.97 3.07 -3.69
C VAL A 95 -15.19 3.95 -4.68
N LEU A 96 -15.82 4.99 -5.23
CA LEU A 96 -15.17 5.91 -6.18
C LEU A 96 -14.08 6.75 -5.52
N ILE A 97 -14.37 7.34 -4.35
CA ILE A 97 -13.38 8.06 -3.54
C ILE A 97 -12.21 7.13 -3.21
N ARG A 98 -12.52 5.90 -2.81
CA ARG A 98 -11.52 4.92 -2.41
C ARG A 98 -10.63 4.47 -3.56
N THR A 99 -11.22 4.19 -4.71
CA THR A 99 -10.46 3.85 -5.92
C THR A 99 -9.53 5.00 -6.29
N PHE A 100 -10.03 6.25 -6.26
CA PHE A 100 -9.23 7.43 -6.56
C PHE A 100 -8.08 7.64 -5.57
N LEU A 101 -8.33 7.55 -4.26
CA LEU A 101 -7.32 7.74 -3.22
C LEU A 101 -6.24 6.66 -3.26
N SER A 102 -6.63 5.39 -3.38
CA SER A 102 -5.67 4.28 -3.53
C SER A 102 -4.78 4.50 -4.76
N PHE A 103 -5.39 4.90 -5.88
CA PHE A 103 -4.68 5.13 -7.14
C PHE A 103 -3.73 6.33 -7.07
N SER A 104 -4.15 7.43 -6.43
CA SER A 104 -3.33 8.63 -6.22
C SER A 104 -2.11 8.34 -5.33
N LEU A 105 -2.29 7.56 -4.26
CA LEU A 105 -1.20 7.17 -3.36
C LEU A 105 -0.20 6.24 -4.05
N GLU A 106 -0.69 5.27 -4.82
CA GLU A 106 0.17 4.35 -5.58
C GLU A 106 1.01 5.09 -6.63
N LEU A 107 0.42 6.09 -7.29
CA LEU A 107 1.10 7.02 -8.20
C LEU A 107 2.20 7.82 -7.50
N GLU A 108 1.92 8.39 -6.33
CA GLU A 108 2.89 9.17 -5.55
C GLU A 108 4.09 8.31 -5.12
N ILE A 109 3.81 7.08 -4.66
CA ILE A 109 4.83 6.17 -4.13
C ILE A 109 5.71 5.61 -5.26
N THR A 110 5.09 5.19 -6.37
CA THR A 110 5.77 4.54 -7.49
C THR A 110 6.36 5.57 -8.47
N GLY A 111 5.81 6.78 -8.53
CA GLY A 111 6.15 7.83 -9.49
C GLY A 111 5.80 7.45 -10.94
N ARG A 112 4.96 6.44 -11.14
CA ARG A 112 4.65 5.82 -12.43
C ARG A 112 3.17 5.50 -12.45
N TRP A 113 2.54 5.68 -13.60
CA TRP A 113 1.17 5.23 -13.78
C TRP A 113 1.11 3.70 -13.71
N PRO A 114 0.09 3.10 -13.09
CA PRO A 114 0.02 1.64 -12.92
C PRO A 114 -0.09 0.89 -14.26
N TRP A 115 -0.46 1.57 -15.35
CA TRP A 115 -0.43 1.02 -16.71
C TRP A 115 0.94 1.13 -17.40
N GLN A 116 1.95 1.76 -16.79
CA GLN A 116 3.32 1.75 -17.30
C GLN A 116 4.01 0.44 -16.89
N LYS A 117 3.99 -0.53 -17.81
CA LYS A 117 4.73 -1.79 -17.66
C LYS A 117 6.23 -1.50 -17.47
N GLN A 118 6.88 -2.25 -16.57
CA GLN A 118 8.33 -2.25 -16.46
C GLN A 118 8.92 -2.53 -17.85
N PRO A 119 9.90 -1.74 -18.33
CA PRO A 119 10.69 -2.18 -19.47
C PRO A 119 11.38 -3.45 -18.99
N SER A 120 10.89 -4.60 -19.46
CA SER A 120 11.54 -5.89 -19.31
C SER A 120 13.00 -5.66 -19.68
N GLY A 121 13.89 -5.89 -18.71
CA GLY A 121 15.32 -5.70 -18.87
C GLY A 121 15.74 -6.29 -20.21
N ALA A 122 16.44 -5.48 -21.00
CA ALA A 122 17.11 -5.93 -22.21
C ALA A 122 17.83 -7.23 -21.89
N GLN A 123 17.28 -8.36 -22.36
CA GLN A 123 18.07 -9.55 -22.60
C GLN A 123 19.09 -9.13 -23.65
N ALA A 124 20.27 -8.73 -23.18
CA ALA A 124 21.44 -8.66 -24.03
C ALA A 124 21.59 -10.06 -24.65
N PRO A 125 21.54 -10.20 -25.99
CA PRO A 125 21.95 -11.44 -26.60
C PRO A 125 23.39 -11.64 -26.16
N SER A 126 23.61 -12.71 -25.39
CA SER A 126 24.94 -13.25 -25.13
C SER A 126 25.62 -13.35 -26.48
N ALA A 127 26.68 -12.57 -26.67
CA ALA A 127 27.63 -12.80 -27.74
C ALA A 127 28.13 -14.24 -27.56
N ALA A 128 27.60 -15.15 -28.38
CA ALA A 128 28.14 -16.47 -28.56
C ALA A 128 29.12 -16.39 -29.73
N GLU A 129 30.38 -16.69 -29.40
CA GLU A 129 31.46 -17.09 -30.30
C GLU A 129 31.02 -18.12 -31.36
#